data_AF-A0A920EIA2-F1
#
_entry.id   AF-A0A920EIA2-F1
#
_cell.length_a   1.000
_cell.length_b   1.000
_cell.length_c   1.000
_cell.angle_alpha   90.00
_cell.angle_beta   90.00
_cell.angle_gamma   90.00
#
_symmetry.space_group_name_H-M   'P 1'
#
loop_
_entity.id
_entity.type
_entity.pdbx_description
1 polymer ?
#
loop_
_entity_poly.entity_id
_entity_poly.type
_entity_poly.pdbx_seq_one_letter_code
_entity_poly.pdbx_strand_id
1 'polypeptide(L)'
;MRDGDTFEIENIPIRLAALDCPENNTPEGRYATKIAKQFEGSQASCELTGAKSYDRFVGYCSINGEDYGEILISQSACKVWRKYDVWKRYTEL
;
A
#
# COMPACT_ATOMS: atom_id res chain seq x y z
N MET A 1 0.88 -5.34 -9.95
CA MET A 1 0.05 -4.52 -9.03
C MET A 1 -1.44 -4.80 -9.22
N ARG A 2 -2.28 -4.75 -8.17
CA ARG A 2 -3.75 -4.81 -8.28
C ARG A 2 -4.37 -3.40 -8.32
N ASP A 3 -4.03 -2.56 -7.35
CA ASP A 3 -4.43 -1.14 -7.28
C ASP A 3 -3.40 -0.32 -6.46
N GLY A 4 -3.77 0.90 -6.04
CA GLY A 4 -2.88 1.82 -5.33
C GLY A 4 -2.45 1.36 -3.94
N ASP A 5 -3.23 0.53 -3.24
CA ASP A 5 -2.88 0.01 -1.90
C ASP A 5 -2.74 -1.51 -1.85
N THR A 6 -2.97 -2.20 -2.96
CA THR A 6 -2.93 -3.66 -3.04
C THR A 6 -2.00 -4.15 -4.16
N PHE A 7 -1.07 -5.02 -3.78
CA PHE A 7 -0.10 -5.66 -4.69
C PHE A 7 0.13 -7.13 -4.35
N GLU A 8 0.98 -7.81 -5.11
CA GLU A 8 1.28 -9.23 -4.92
C GLU A 8 2.78 -9.45 -4.76
N ILE A 9 3.16 -10.28 -3.78
CA ILE A 9 4.52 -10.82 -3.62
C ILE A 9 4.40 -12.33 -3.84
N GLU A 10 5.04 -12.87 -4.88
CA GLU A 10 4.96 -14.31 -5.21
C GLU A 10 3.51 -14.85 -5.24
N ASN A 11 2.60 -14.11 -5.88
CA ASN A 11 1.15 -14.39 -5.95
C ASN A 11 0.40 -14.30 -4.60
N ILE A 12 1.03 -13.83 -3.53
CA ILE A 12 0.39 -13.55 -2.25
C ILE A 12 -0.10 -12.10 -2.27
N PRO A 13 -1.41 -11.84 -2.20
CA PRO A 13 -1.92 -10.48 -2.23
C PRO A 13 -1.76 -9.80 -0.87
N ILE A 14 -1.14 -8.62 -0.91
CA ILE A 14 -0.87 -7.76 0.24
C ILE A 14 -1.65 -6.46 0.06
N ARG A 15 -2.40 -6.08 1.10
CA ARG A 15 -2.98 -4.75 1.28
C ARG A 15 -2.09 -3.96 2.23
N LEU A 16 -1.73 -2.74 1.86
CA LEU A 16 -1.03 -1.82 2.75
C LEU A 16 -1.89 -1.46 3.97
N ALA A 17 -1.29 -1.61 5.14
CA ALA A 17 -1.85 -1.13 6.40
C ALA A 17 -1.88 0.40 6.43
N ALA A 18 -2.83 0.96 7.18
CA ALA A 18 -2.90 2.38 7.47
C ALA A 18 -3.11 3.33 6.26
N LEU A 19 -3.43 2.79 5.08
CA LEU A 19 -3.65 3.55 3.84
C LEU A 19 -5.05 3.32 3.27
N ASP A 20 -5.59 4.39 2.67
CA ASP A 20 -6.75 4.36 1.78
C ASP A 20 -6.42 5.12 0.49
N CYS A 21 -6.45 4.40 -0.64
CA CYS A 21 -6.22 4.96 -1.96
C CYS A 21 -7.55 5.11 -2.71
N PRO A 22 -7.75 6.18 -3.50
CA PRO A 22 -8.95 6.30 -4.32
C PRO A 22 -9.11 5.12 -5.29
N GLU A 23 -10.37 4.72 -5.52
CA GLU A 23 -10.70 3.60 -6.39
C GLU A 23 -10.22 3.82 -7.83
N ASN A 24 -9.82 2.74 -8.51
CA ASN A 24 -9.23 2.78 -9.85
C ASN A 24 -10.14 3.33 -10.96
N ASN A 25 -11.44 3.45 -10.71
CA ASN A 25 -12.37 4.10 -11.64
C ASN A 25 -12.30 5.65 -11.58
N THR A 26 -11.62 6.22 -10.59
CA THR A 26 -11.38 7.66 -10.46
C THR A 26 -10.05 8.08 -11.13
N PRO A 27 -9.91 9.34 -11.61
CA PRO A 27 -8.62 9.85 -12.09
C PRO A 27 -7.49 9.72 -11.07
N GLU A 28 -7.78 9.99 -9.80
CA GLU A 28 -6.85 9.94 -8.69
C GLU A 28 -6.38 8.51 -8.40
N GLY A 29 -7.29 7.55 -8.42
CA GLY A 29 -6.97 6.13 -8.23
C GLY A 29 -6.12 5.57 -9.37
N ARG A 30 -6.41 5.96 -10.62
CA ARG A 30 -5.56 5.62 -11.77
C ARG A 30 -4.15 6.20 -11.64
N TYR A 31 -4.04 7.42 -11.12
CA TYR A 31 -2.74 8.04 -10.87
C TYR A 31 -1.96 7.31 -9.76
N ALA A 32 -2.62 6.99 -8.64
CA ALA A 32 -2.02 6.18 -7.58
C ALA A 32 -1.53 4.83 -8.11
N THR A 33 -2.35 4.11 -8.88
CA THR A 33 -1.93 2.86 -9.53
C THR A 33 -0.77 3.05 -10.51
N LYS A 34 -0.71 4.19 -11.22
CA LYS A 34 0.43 4.49 -12.11
C LYS A 34 1.73 4.66 -11.32
N ILE A 35 1.72 5.36 -10.19
CA ILE A 35 2.87 5.48 -9.28
C ILE A 35 3.24 4.09 -8.76
N ALA A 36 2.25 3.35 -8.26
CA ALA A 36 2.44 2.04 -7.68
C ALA A 36 3.08 1.04 -8.69
N LYS A 37 2.70 1.12 -9.97
CA LYS A 37 3.28 0.31 -11.06
C LYS A 37 4.75 0.60 -11.38
N GLN A 38 5.29 1.76 -10.99
CA GLN A 38 6.72 2.06 -11.21
C GLN A 38 7.64 1.10 -10.43
N PHE A 39 7.10 0.44 -9.41
CA PHE A 39 7.84 -0.47 -8.54
C PHE A 39 7.63 -1.95 -8.89
N GLU A 40 6.97 -2.27 -10.01
CA GLU A 40 6.83 -3.67 -10.46
C GLU A 40 8.22 -4.30 -10.68
N GLY A 41 8.41 -5.50 -10.12
CA GLY A 41 9.69 -6.21 -10.15
C GLY A 41 10.72 -5.75 -9.10
N SER A 42 10.41 -4.74 -8.29
CA SER A 42 11.27 -4.32 -7.17
C SER A 42 11.23 -5.32 -6.02
N GLN A 43 12.28 -5.31 -5.19
CA GLN A 43 12.31 -6.10 -3.97
C GLN A 43 11.40 -5.45 -2.93
N ALA A 44 10.44 -6.22 -2.40
CA ALA A 44 9.55 -5.79 -1.34
C ALA A 44 9.77 -6.62 -0.07
N SER A 45 9.61 -6.00 1.09
CA SER A 45 9.55 -6.67 2.39
C SER A 45 8.34 -6.16 3.16
N CYS A 46 7.55 -7.06 3.75
CA CYS A 46 6.33 -6.69 4.45
C CYS A 46 6.30 -7.24 5.87
N GLU A 47 6.04 -6.35 6.82
CA GLU A 47 5.71 -6.66 8.20
C GLU A 47 4.20 -6.89 8.31
N LEU A 48 3.78 -8.16 8.38
CA LEU A 48 2.36 -8.52 8.45
C LEU A 48 1.78 -8.20 9.83
N THR A 49 0.60 -7.58 9.83
CA THR A 49 -0.14 -7.21 11.05
C THR A 49 -0.89 -8.39 11.70
N GLY A 50 -1.00 -9.52 11.00
CA GLY A 50 -1.87 -10.64 11.35
C GLY A 50 -3.33 -10.46 10.88
N ALA A 51 -3.72 -9.27 10.42
CA ALA A 51 -5.06 -9.04 9.87
C ALA A 51 -5.18 -9.50 8.40
N LYS A 52 -6.43 -9.76 7.99
CA LYS A 52 -6.81 -10.02 6.60
C LYS A 52 -7.94 -9.11 6.15
N SER A 53 -7.93 -8.75 4.87
CA SER A 53 -9.04 -8.10 4.17
C SER A 53 -9.40 -8.95 2.96
N TYR A 54 -10.45 -9.76 3.09
CA TYR A 54 -10.81 -10.80 2.11
C TYR A 54 -9.65 -11.82 1.94
N ASP A 55 -9.16 -12.02 0.71
CA ASP A 55 -8.03 -12.87 0.38
C ASP A 55 -6.67 -12.24 0.73
N ARG A 56 -6.63 -10.93 1.01
CA ARG A 56 -5.40 -10.14 1.18
C ARG A 56 -4.89 -10.18 2.61
N PHE A 57 -3.59 -10.42 2.77
CA PHE A 57 -2.92 -10.14 4.04
C PHE A 57 -2.73 -8.63 4.19
N VAL A 58 -2.78 -8.14 5.42
CA VAL A 58 -2.57 -6.72 5.71
C VAL A 58 -1.21 -6.51 6.36
N GLY A 59 -0.39 -5.63 5.81
CA GLY A 59 0.97 -5.38 6.29
C GLY A 59 1.49 -4.00 5.96
N TYR A 60 2.52 -3.59 6.68
CA TYR A 60 3.34 -2.43 6.32
C TYR A 60 4.49 -2.94 5.47
N CYS A 61 4.81 -2.26 4.37
CA CYS A 61 5.79 -2.76 3.43
C CYS A 61 6.83 -1.71 3.10
N SER A 62 8.06 -2.17 2.87
CA SER A 62 9.12 -1.41 2.23
C SER A 62 9.38 -1.92 0.82
N ILE A 63 9.80 -1.01 -0.06
CA ILE A 63 10.21 -1.32 -1.42
C ILE A 63 11.61 -0.75 -1.66
N ASN A 64 12.55 -1.61 -2.06
CA ASN A 64 13.98 -1.28 -2.15
C ASN A 64 14.55 -0.61 -0.87
N GLY A 65 13.96 -0.90 0.30
CA GLY A 65 14.36 -0.35 1.60
C GLY A 65 13.63 0.94 2.02
N GLU A 66 12.80 1.53 1.18
CA GLU A 66 12.01 2.75 1.49
C GLU A 66 10.57 2.40 1.91
N ASP A 67 9.94 3.18 2.80
CA ASP A 67 8.55 2.94 3.24
C ASP A 67 7.57 3.16 2.08
N TYR A 68 6.94 2.07 1.66
CA TYR A 68 6.10 2.08 0.48
C TYR A 68 4.78 2.81 0.71
N GLY A 69 4.24 2.75 1.93
CA GLY A 69 3.03 3.49 2.27
C GLY A 69 3.30 5.00 2.28
N GLU A 70 4.42 5.45 2.83
CA GLU A 70 4.82 6.87 2.82
C GLU A 70 5.05 7.38 1.39
N ILE A 71 5.69 6.60 0.52
CA ILE A 71 5.84 6.92 -0.90
C ILE A 71 4.47 7.18 -1.53
N LEU A 72 3.50 6.29 -1.31
CA LEU A 72 2.17 6.43 -1.91
C LEU A 72 1.38 7.59 -1.32
N ILE A 73 1.49 7.86 -0.01
CA ILE A 73 0.88 9.03 0.63
C ILE A 73 1.46 10.33 0.07
N SER A 74 2.78 10.40 -0.11
CA SER A 74 3.48 11.62 -0.54
C SER A 74 3.38 11.88 -2.04
N GLN A 75 3.33 10.84 -2.87
CA GLN A 75 3.41 10.95 -4.34
C GLN A 75 2.07 10.70 -5.05
N SER A 76 1.00 10.40 -4.32
CA SER A 76 -0.31 10.13 -4.91
C SER A 76 -1.46 10.71 -4.08
N ALA A 77 -2.68 10.29 -4.39
CA ALA A 77 -3.88 10.70 -3.66
C ALA A 77 -4.26 9.76 -2.50
N CYS A 78 -3.41 8.78 -2.19
CA CYS A 78 -3.59 7.92 -1.02
C CYS A 78 -3.47 8.72 0.27
N LYS A 79 -4.24 8.34 1.28
CA LYS A 79 -4.31 9.04 2.56
C LYS A 79 -4.09 8.09 3.72
N VAL A 80 -3.59 8.65 4.82
CA VAL A 80 -3.56 7.94 6.10
C VAL A 80 -4.99 7.58 6.50
N TRP A 81 -5.21 6.30 6.75
CA TRP A 81 -6.48 5.76 7.21
C TRP A 81 -6.25 4.83 8.37
N ARG A 82 -6.83 5.14 9.54
CA ARG A 82 -6.58 4.40 10.79
C ARG A 82 -6.92 2.91 10.75
N LYS A 83 -7.59 2.42 9.71
CA LYS A 83 -7.92 0.99 9.61
C LYS A 83 -6.65 0.18 9.42
N TYR A 84 -6.51 -0.86 10.25
CA TYR A 84 -5.33 -1.71 10.31
C TYR A 84 -4.03 -0.98 10.68
N ASP A 85 -4.11 0.25 11.20
CA ASP A 85 -2.94 0.96 11.71
C ASP A 85 -2.56 0.46 13.11
N VAL A 86 -1.96 -0.73 13.17
CA VAL A 86 -1.58 -1.42 14.41
C VAL A 86 -0.43 -0.71 15.13
N TRP A 87 0.51 -0.14 14.38
CA TRP A 87 1.73 0.46 14.93
C TRP A 87 1.77 1.98 14.89
N LYS A 88 0.69 2.63 14.42
CA LYS A 88 0.60 4.10 14.34
C LYS A 88 1.75 4.69 13.53
N ARG A 89 2.07 4.05 12.39
CA ARG A 89 3.32 4.33 11.64
C ARG A 89 3.34 5.72 10.99
N TYR A 90 2.17 6.26 10.66
CA TYR A 90 2.03 7.51 9.91
C TYR A 90 1.39 8.64 10.73
N THR A 91 1.62 8.69 12.05
CA THR A 91 0.97 9.70 12.91
C THR A 91 1.48 11.13 12.73
N GLU A 92 2.61 11.30 12.08
CA GLU A 92 3.25 12.61 11.84
C GLU A 92 3.12 13.09 10.39
N LEU A 93 2.40 12.35 9.55
CA LEU A 93 2.09 12.68 8.15
C LEU A 93 0.72 13.36 7.99
#